data_AF-I4Z213-F1
#
_entry.id   AF-I4Z213-F1
#
_cell.length_a   1.000
_cell.length_b   1.000
_cell.length_c   1.000
_cell.angle_alpha   90.00
_cell.angle_beta   90.00
_cell.angle_gamma   90.00
#
_symmetry.space_group_name_H-M   'P 1'
#
loop_
_entity.id
_entity.type
_entity.pdbx_description
1 polymer ?
#
loop_
_entity_poly.entity_id
_entity_poly.type
_entity_poly.pdbx_seq_one_letter_code
_entity_poly.pdbx_strand_id
1 'polypeptide(L)' 'MPDNNIVEQDHRRIKRLVRPGLGFKSFTTASRTIAGYEVMAMIRKGQVDRAPANDMGTQRDFIAALFGTAA' A
#
# COMPACT_ATOMS: atom_id res chain seq x y z
N MET A 1 -9.73 6.11 -27.85
CA MET A 1 -8.90 6.93 -26.94
C MET A 1 -8.24 5.97 -25.96
N PRO A 2 -6.90 5.95 -25.85
CA PRO A 2 -6.24 4.92 -25.06
C PRO A 2 -6.56 5.08 -23.56
N ASP A 3 -7.27 4.08 -23.07
CA ASP A 3 -7.35 3.52 -21.72
C ASP A 3 -7.19 4.44 -20.50
N ASN A 4 -8.17 5.33 -20.32
CA ASN A 4 -8.43 5.99 -19.03
C ASN A 4 -8.79 5.01 -17.88
N ASN A 5 -8.84 3.70 -18.17
CA ASN A 5 -9.24 2.65 -17.24
C ASN A 5 -8.19 2.41 -16.14
N ILE A 6 -6.88 2.54 -16.43
CA ILE A 6 -5.82 2.29 -15.43
C ILE A 6 -5.85 3.38 -14.35
N VAL A 7 -5.89 4.65 -14.75
CA VAL A 7 -5.98 5.79 -13.84
C VAL A 7 -7.26 5.72 -13.01
N GLU A 8 -8.39 5.42 -13.65
CA GLU A 8 -9.67 5.28 -12.95
C GLU A 8 -9.70 4.06 -12.00
N GLN A 9 -8.99 2.99 -12.32
CA GLN A 9 -8.88 1.82 -11.44
C GLN A 9 -8.03 2.12 -10.20
N ASP A 10 -6.89 2.79 -10.36
CA ASP A 10 -6.05 3.21 -9.23
C ASP A 10 -6.80 4.20 -8.33
N HIS A 11 -7.50 5.16 -8.93
CA HIS A 11 -8.33 6.09 -8.17
C HIS A 11 -9.44 5.37 -7.38
N ARG A 12 -10.12 4.38 -7.99
CA ARG A 12 -11.10 3.54 -7.29
C ARG A 12 -10.47 2.75 -6.15
N ARG A 13 -9.26 2.22 -6.31
CA ARG A 13 -8.54 1.51 -5.25
C ARG A 13 -8.24 2.44 -4.06
N ILE A 14 -7.69 3.63 -4.32
CA ILE A 14 -7.39 4.60 -3.26
C ILE A 14 -8.67 5.06 -2.55
N LYS A 15 -9.75 5.37 -3.29
CA LYS A 15 -11.05 5.71 -2.69
C LYS A 15 -11.56 4.61 -1.75
N ARG A 16 -11.44 3.32 -2.14
CA ARG A 16 -11.86 2.20 -1.29
C ARG A 16 -11.06 2.11 0.01
N LEU A 17 -9.76 2.36 -0.04
CA LEU A 17 -8.88 2.31 1.14
C LEU A 17 -9.08 3.52 2.08
N VAL A 18 -9.44 4.68 1.54
CA VAL A 18 -9.60 5.93 2.33
C VAL A 18 -11.00 6.07 2.92
N ARG A 19 -12.04 5.51 2.28
CA ARG A 19 -13.45 5.62 2.73
C ARG A 19 -13.67 5.24 4.20
N PRO A 20 -13.10 4.14 4.75
CA PRO A 20 -13.26 3.79 6.16
C PRO A 20 -12.67 4.82 7.14
N GLY A 21 -11.67 5.60 6.70
CA GLY A 21 -10.99 6.59 7.54
C GLY A 21 -11.61 7.99 7.54
N LEU A 22 -12.77 8.17 6.87
CA LEU A 22 -13.43 9.48 6.67
C LEU A 22 -12.56 10.52 5.93
N GLY A 23 -11.55 10.08 5.18
CA GLY A 23 -10.64 10.97 4.46
C GLY A 23 -9.36 11.30 5.22
N PHE A 24 -8.57 12.24 4.69
CA PHE A 24 -7.33 12.70 5.28
C PHE A 24 -7.50 14.09 5.89
N LYS A 25 -6.97 14.31 7.10
CA LYS A 25 -7.03 15.61 7.78
C LYS A 25 -6.04 16.65 7.21
N SER A 26 -4.99 16.21 6.52
CA SER A 26 -3.99 17.08 5.90
C SER A 26 -3.35 16.41 4.69
N PHE A 27 -2.76 17.22 3.80
CA PHE A 27 -2.00 16.72 2.66
C PHE A 27 -0.81 15.87 3.10
N THR A 28 -0.08 16.30 4.13
CA THR A 28 1.06 15.54 4.68
C THR A 28 0.65 14.14 5.15
N THR A 29 -0.49 14.02 5.83
CA THR A 29 -1.04 12.72 6.25
C THR A 29 -1.47 11.89 5.05
N ALA A 30 -2.11 12.51 4.05
CA ALA A 30 -2.50 11.85 2.81
C ALA A 30 -1.29 11.27 2.07
N SER A 31 -0.26 12.07 1.84
CA SER A 31 0.96 11.65 1.12
C SER A 31 1.65 10.48 1.81
N ARG A 32 1.81 10.53 3.14
CA ARG A 32 2.40 9.42 3.91
C ARG A 32 1.56 8.15 3.83
N THR A 33 0.24 8.28 3.87
CA THR A 33 -0.66 7.11 3.82
C THR A 33 -0.68 6.47 2.43
N ILE A 34 -0.72 7.28 1.38
CA ILE A 34 -0.67 6.80 -0.01
C ILE A 34 0.67 6.10 -0.26
N ALA A 35 1.80 6.67 0.17
CA ALA A 35 3.11 6.01 0.09
C ALA A 35 3.12 4.65 0.82
N GLY A 36 2.50 4.56 2.00
CA GLY A 36 2.32 3.29 2.70
C GLY A 36 1.52 2.26 1.89
N TYR A 37 0.44 2.68 1.21
CA TYR A 37 -0.35 1.80 0.34
C TYR A 37 0.39 1.32 -0.90
N GLU A 38 1.30 2.12 -1.42
CA GLU A 38 2.20 1.73 -2.52
C GLU A 38 3.23 0.71 -2.06
N VAL A 39 3.88 0.95 -0.92
CA VAL A 39 4.83 0.00 -0.31
C VAL A 39 4.16 -1.35 -0.05
N MET A 40 2.97 -1.37 0.54
CA MET A 40 2.22 -2.60 0.76
C MET A 40 1.84 -3.33 -0.55
N ALA A 41 1.58 -2.58 -1.63
CA ALA A 41 1.31 -3.16 -2.94
C ALA A 41 2.58 -3.78 -3.55
N MET A 42 3.74 -3.12 -3.43
CA MET A 42 5.02 -3.64 -3.90
C MET A 42 5.42 -4.93 -3.17
N ILE A 43 5.26 -4.96 -1.83
CA ILE A 43 5.51 -6.15 -1.03
C ILE A 43 4.61 -7.31 -1.49
N ARG A 44 3.30 -7.08 -1.65
CA ARG A 44 2.36 -8.12 -2.08
C ARG A 44 2.65 -8.65 -3.48
N LYS A 45 3.18 -7.81 -4.37
CA LYS A 45 3.60 -8.20 -5.72
C LYS A 45 4.96 -8.90 -5.74
N GLY A 46 5.69 -8.95 -4.62
CA GLY A 46 7.05 -9.48 -4.55
C GLY A 46 8.08 -8.61 -5.27
N GLN A 47 7.80 -7.32 -5.42
CA GLN A 47 8.72 -6.34 -6.02
C GLN A 47 9.81 -5.88 -5.03
N VAL A 48 9.81 -6.43 -3.82
CA VAL A 48 10.79 -6.15 -2.79
C VAL A 48 11.64 -7.40 -2.62
N ASP A 49 12.94 -7.29 -2.89
CA ASP A 49 13.88 -8.44 -2.83
C ASP A 49 13.86 -9.15 -1.47
N ARG A 50 13.61 -8.39 -0.40
CA ARG A 50 13.50 -8.89 0.98
C ARG A 50 12.14 -9.50 1.33
N ALA A 51 11.17 -9.52 0.41
CA ALA A 51 9.81 -10.00 0.66
C ALA A 51 9.20 -10.63 -0.62
N PRO A 52 9.68 -11.82 -1.04
CA PRO A 52 9.23 -12.46 -2.27
C PRO A 52 7.75 -12.84 -2.23
N ALA A 53 7.07 -12.78 -3.38
CA ALA A 53 5.61 -12.92 -3.51
C ALA A 53 5.05 -14.24 -2.95
N ASN A 54 5.82 -15.32 -3.04
CA ASN A 54 5.40 -16.68 -2.68
C ASN A 54 5.88 -17.11 -1.28
N ASP A 55 6.46 -16.19 -0.50
CA ASP A 55 6.89 -16.45 0.87
C ASP A 55 6.15 -15.54 1.85
N MET A 56 5.00 -16.02 2.31
CA MET A 56 4.15 -15.31 3.26
C MET A 56 4.85 -15.09 4.61
N GLY A 57 5.74 -16.00 5.02
CA GLY A 57 6.49 -15.88 6.26
C GLY A 57 7.47 -14.71 6.19
N THR A 58 8.31 -14.71 5.15
CA THR A 58 9.27 -13.62 4.90
C THR A 58 8.56 -12.29 4.66
N GLN A 59 7.43 -12.25 3.95
CA GLN A 59 6.63 -11.03 3.80
C GLN A 59 6.12 -10.50 5.15
N ARG A 60 5.59 -11.38 5.99
CA ARG A 60 5.07 -11.00 7.32
C ARG A 60 6.20 -10.46 8.19
N ASP A 61 7.33 -11.15 8.23
CA ASP A 61 8.46 -10.77 9.07
C ASP A 61 9.09 -9.44 8.58
N PHE A 62 9.13 -9.23 7.25
CA PHE A 62 9.52 -7.95 6.67
C PHE A 62 8.57 -6.80 7.04
N ILE A 63 7.25 -7.03 6.96
CA ILE A 63 6.25 -6.03 7.38
C ILE A 63 6.37 -5.74 8.88
N ALA A 64 6.55 -6.76 9.72
CA ALA A 64 6.72 -6.60 11.16
C ALA A 64 7.98 -5.78 11.49
N ALA A 65 9.09 -6.02 10.79
CA ALA A 65 10.31 -5.23 10.94
C ALA A 65 10.13 -3.78 10.46
N LEU A 66 9.42 -3.56 9.35
CA LEU A 66 9.21 -2.23 8.77
C LEU A 66 8.32 -1.34 9.63
N PHE A 67 7.25 -1.90 10.19
CA PHE A 67 6.28 -1.15 11.00
C PHE A 67 6.54 -1.25 12.49
N GLY A 68 7.58 -1.99 12.89
CA GLY A 68 8.00 -2.16 14.27
C GLY A 68 6.80 -2.44 15.17
N THR A 69 6.34 -3.69 15.23
CA THR A 69 5.48 -4.08 16.34
C THR A 69 6.27 -3.88 17.64
N ALA A 70 6.14 -2.70 18.25
CA ALA A 70 6.22 -2.55 19.68
C ALA A 70 5.13 -3.46 20.25
N ALA A 71 5.53 -4.68 20.58
CA ALA A 71 4.80 -5.49 21.53
C ALA A 71 4.88 -4.83 22.91
#